data_AF-A0A561P6J0-F1
#
_entry.id   AF-A0A561P6J0-F1
#
_cell.length_a   1.000
_cell.length_b   1.000
_cell.length_c   1.000
_cell.angle_alpha   90.00
_cell.angle_beta   90.00
_cell.angle_gamma   90.00
#
_symmetry.space_group_name_H-M   'P 1'
#
loop_
_entity.id
_entity.type
_entity.pdbx_description
1 polymer ?
#
loop_
_entity_poly.entity_id
_entity_poly.type
_entity_poly.pdbx_seq_one_letter_code
_entity_poly.pdbx_strand_id
1 'polypeptide(L)' 'MQEHIIAIKSFVECFEAPDIVPKLMWELLSAAITSDYADDWDKNKRADMLLLYEQICALSNAAHGISTPLLLLMQKQP' A
#
# COMPACT_ATOMS: atom_id res chain seq x y z
N MET A 1 22.30 6.08 15.96
CA MET A 1 22.64 5.73 14.56
C MET A 1 22.13 4.34 14.19
N GLN A 2 22.46 3.29 14.94
CA GLN A 2 21.95 1.92 14.72
C GLN A 2 20.41 1.80 14.79
N GLU A 3 19.77 2.51 15.71
CA GLU A 3 18.30 2.53 15.86
C GLU A 3 17.59 3.08 14.61
N HIS A 4 18.14 4.13 13.98
CA HIS A 4 17.57 4.69 12.76
C HIS A 4 17.70 3.73 11.57
N ILE A 5 18.81 2.97 11.50
CA ILE A 5 19.03 1.94 10.48
C ILE A 5 18.01 0.81 10.63
N ILE A 6 17.73 0.38 11.87
CA ILE A 6 16.70 -0.63 12.16
C ILE A 6 15.32 -0.09 11.76
N ALA A 7 14.98 1.15 12.14
CA ALA A 7 13.70 1.76 11.78
C ALA A 7 13.51 1.87 10.26
N ILE A 8 14.55 2.21 9.51
CA ILE A 8 14.51 2.26 8.04
C ILE A 8 14.33 0.86 7.45
N LYS A 9 15.05 -0.17 7.94
CA LYS A 9 14.85 -1.56 7.49
C LYS A 9 13.44 -2.04 7.74
N SER A 10 12.94 -1.87 8.95
CA SER A 10 11.58 -2.28 9.31
C SER A 10 10.52 -1.54 8.48
N PHE A 11 10.72 -0.24 8.23
CA PHE A 11 9.84 0.51 7.34
C PHE A 11 9.84 -0.06 5.92
N VAL A 12 11.01 -0.33 5.34
CA VAL A 12 11.14 -0.90 4.00
C VAL A 12 10.51 -2.30 3.92
N GLU A 13 10.76 -3.15 4.90
CA GLU A 13 10.23 -4.52 4.98
C GLU A 13 8.70 -4.55 5.09
N CYS A 14 8.07 -3.47 5.57
CA CYS A 14 6.61 -3.35 5.62
C CYS A 14 5.95 -3.12 4.24
N PHE A 15 6.71 -2.73 3.21
CA PHE A 15 6.14 -2.48 1.88
C PHE A 15 6.49 -3.63 0.94
N GLU A 16 5.48 -4.45 0.63
CA GLU A 16 5.55 -5.37 -0.49
C GLU A 16 5.80 -4.62 -1.81
N ALA A 17 6.14 -5.35 -2.87
CA ALA A 17 6.39 -4.74 -4.17
C ALA A 17 5.20 -3.86 -4.61
N PRO A 18 5.46 -2.72 -5.28
CA PRO A 18 4.47 -1.66 -5.50
C PRO A 18 3.30 -2.10 -6.40
N ASP A 19 3.43 -3.25 -7.06
CA ASP A 19 2.39 -3.89 -7.86
C ASP A 19 1.52 -4.86 -7.05
N ILE A 20 2.00 -5.37 -5.92
CA ILE A 20 1.29 -6.37 -5.11
C ILE A 20 0.17 -5.72 -4.29
N VAL A 21 0.46 -4.63 -3.58
CA VAL A 21 -0.54 -3.96 -2.70
C VAL A 21 -1.74 -3.43 -3.50
N PRO A 22 -1.56 -2.68 -4.61
CA PRO A 22 -2.68 -2.23 -5.43
C PRO A 22 -3.50 -3.40 -6.01
N LYS A 23 -2.82 -4.47 -6.42
CA LYS A 23 -3.48 -5.65 -6.98
C LYS A 23 -4.35 -6.36 -5.93
N LEU A 24 -3.80 -6.66 -4.76
CA LEU A 24 -4.54 -7.31 -3.67
C LEU A 24 -5.72 -6.46 -3.20
N MET A 25 -5.52 -5.15 -3.07
CA MET A 25 -6.60 -4.24 -2.68
C MET A 25 -7.70 -4.18 -3.74
N TRP A 26 -7.35 -4.22 -5.02
CA TRP A 26 -8.34 -4.28 -6.10
C TRP A 26 -9.12 -5.60 -6.07
N GLU A 27 -8.45 -6.73 -5.85
CA GLU A 27 -9.09 -8.04 -5.73
C GLU A 27 -10.07 -8.08 -4.56
N LEU A 28 -9.67 -7.56 -3.39
CA LEU A 28 -10.53 -7.45 -2.21
C LEU A 28 -11.74 -6.54 -2.46
N LEU A 29 -11.52 -5.37 -3.06
CA LEU A 29 -12.60 -4.44 -3.40
C LEU A 29 -13.56 -5.06 -4.42
N SER A 30 -13.05 -5.73 -5.44
CA SER A 30 -13.85 -6.42 -6.44
C SER A 30 -14.70 -7.50 -5.80
N ALA A 31 -14.10 -8.35 -4.95
CA ALA A 31 -14.82 -9.39 -4.22
C ALA A 31 -15.92 -8.80 -3.32
N ALA A 32 -15.64 -7.70 -2.62
CA ALA A 32 -16.61 -7.01 -1.78
C ALA A 32 -17.79 -6.46 -2.60
N ILE A 33 -17.52 -5.82 -3.75
CA ILE A 33 -18.54 -5.28 -4.66
C ILE A 33 -19.40 -6.39 -5.31
N THR A 34 -18.83 -7.57 -5.53
CA THR A 34 -19.57 -8.71 -6.09
C THR A 34 -20.23 -9.59 -5.02
N SER A 35 -20.02 -9.30 -3.73
CA SER A 35 -20.60 -10.09 -2.64
C SER A 35 -22.06 -9.72 -2.41
N ASP A 36 -22.82 -10.63 -1.79
CA ASP A 36 -24.20 -10.39 -1.36
C ASP A 36 -24.33 -9.18 -0.41
N TYR A 37 -23.23 -8.74 0.22
CA TYR A 37 -23.18 -7.55 1.08
C TYR A 37 -23.08 -6.22 0.30
N ALA A 38 -22.82 -6.27 -1.02
CA ALA A 38 -22.75 -5.08 -1.87
C ALA A 38 -24.11 -4.45 -2.17
N ASP A 39 -25.19 -5.21 -1.97
CA ASP A 39 -26.57 -4.72 -2.12
C ASP A 39 -26.91 -3.65 -1.05
N ASP A 40 -26.24 -3.69 0.10
CA ASP A 40 -26.35 -2.69 1.17
C ASP A 40 -25.50 -1.42 0.94
N TRP A 41 -24.72 -1.39 -0.15
CA TRP A 41 -23.87 -0.25 -0.46
C TRP A 41 -24.66 0.76 -1.31
N ASP A 42 -24.98 1.89 -0.70
CA ASP A 42 -25.45 3.05 -1.43
C ASP A 42 -24.33 3.66 -2.31
N LYS A 43 -24.72 4.63 -3.13
CA LYS A 43 -23.81 5.33 -4.05
C LYS A 43 -22.62 5.99 -3.34
N ASN A 44 -22.82 6.50 -2.12
CA ASN A 44 -21.77 7.21 -1.39
C ASN A 44 -20.76 6.20 -0.84
N LYS A 45 -21.21 5.09 -0.23
CA LYS A 45 -20.31 4.02 0.24
C LYS A 45 -19.45 3.43 -0.87
N ARG A 46 -20.01 3.23 -2.06
CA ARG A 46 -19.25 2.76 -3.24
C ARG A 46 -18.16 3.75 -3.64
N ALA A 47 -18.48 5.05 -3.66
CA ALA A 47 -17.52 6.11 -3.95
C ALA A 47 -16.42 6.20 -2.89
N ASP A 48 -16.77 6.09 -1.61
CA ASP A 48 -15.81 6.12 -0.49
C ASP A 48 -14.82 4.95 -0.56
N MET A 49 -15.30 3.76 -0.93
CA MET A 49 -14.44 2.57 -1.07
C MET A 49 -13.48 2.67 -2.27
N LEU A 50 -13.94 3.25 -3.39
CA LEU A 50 -13.07 3.55 -4.53
C LEU A 50 -12.04 4.61 -4.17
N LEU A 51 -12.43 5.67 -3.44
CA LEU A 51 -11.50 6.69 -2.98
C LEU A 51 -10.45 6.12 -2.02
N LEU A 52 -10.86 5.23 -1.10
CA LEU A 52 -9.94 4.55 -0.20
C LEU A 52 -8.92 3.71 -0.98
N TYR A 53 -9.37 2.99 -2.02
CA TYR A 53 -8.48 2.25 -2.92
C TYR A 53 -7.44 3.17 -3.57
N GLU A 54 -7.86 4.30 -4.13
CA GLU A 54 -6.95 5.28 -4.75
C GLU A 54 -5.93 5.82 -3.75
N GLN A 55 -6.36 6.15 -2.53
CA GLN A 55 -5.49 6.65 -1.46
C GLN A 55 -4.45 5.61 -1.02
N ILE A 56 -4.84 4.34 -0.90
CA ILE A 56 -3.90 3.25 -0.56
C ILE A 56 -2.88 3.05 -1.67
N CYS A 57 -3.31 3.11 -2.94
CA CYS A 57 -2.40 3.01 -4.08
C CYS A 57 -1.40 4.16 -4.10
N ALA A 58 -1.87 5.40 -3.88
CA ALA A 58 -1.01 6.58 -3.78
C ALA A 58 0.00 6.45 -2.62
N LEU A 59 -0.45 6.00 -1.46
CA LEU A 59 0.40 5.77 -0.29
C LEU A 59 1.46 4.69 -0.56
N SER A 60 1.07 3.56 -1.14
CA SER A 60 1.99 2.46 -1.48
C SER A 60 3.07 2.93 -2.46
N ASN A 61 2.68 3.65 -3.51
CA ASN A 61 3.61 4.24 -4.47
C ASN A 61 4.56 5.25 -3.83
N ALA A 62 4.04 6.13 -2.96
CA ALA A 62 4.85 7.11 -2.25
C ALA A 62 5.84 6.44 -1.29
N ALA A 63 5.41 5.42 -0.56
CA ALA A 63 6.25 4.64 0.33
C ALA A 63 7.37 3.93 -0.43
N HIS A 64 7.07 3.35 -1.60
CA HIS A 64 8.09 2.74 -2.45
C HIS A 64 9.08 3.78 -2.99
N GLY A 65 8.59 4.95 -3.44
CA GLY A 65 9.45 6.05 -3.90
C GLY A 65 10.45 6.54 -2.85
N ILE A 66 10.13 6.42 -1.56
CA ILE A 66 11.02 6.75 -0.44
C ILE A 66 11.90 5.55 -0.05
N SER A 67 11.36 4.33 -0.05
CA SER A 67 12.07 3.15 0.43
C SER A 67 13.16 2.67 -0.56
N THR A 68 12.97 2.80 -1.88
CA THR A 68 13.98 2.39 -2.88
C THR A 68 15.30 3.16 -2.73
N PRO A 69 15.32 4.51 -2.66
CA PRO A 69 16.57 5.24 -2.41
C PRO A 69 17.22 4.89 -1.07
N LEU A 70 16.42 4.69 -0.01
CA LEU A 70 16.93 4.35 1.31
C LEU A 70 17.60 2.97 1.33
N LEU A 71 17.00 1.96 0.68
CA LEU A 71 17.61 0.65 0.47
C LEU A 71 18.96 0.74 -0.24
N LEU A 72 19.02 1.51 -1.32
CA LEU A 72 20.24 1.69 -2.10
C LEU A 72 21.34 2.37 -1.29
N LEU A 73 21.00 3.31 -0.41
CA LEU A 73 21.96 3.94 0.50
C LEU A 73 22.49 2.96 1.54
N MET A 74 21.63 2.08 2.06
CA MET A 74 22.00 1.07 3.05
C MET A 74 22.89 -0.05 2.49
N GLN A 75 22.70 -0.43 1.22
CA GLN A 75 23.56 -1.41 0.54
C GLN A 75 24.95 -0.87 0.17
N LYS A 76 25.13 0.45 0.15
CA LYS A 76 26.40 1.13 -0.18
C LYS A 76 27.26 1.45 1.05
N GLN A 77 26.80 1.15 2.26
CA GLN A 77 27.61 1.31 3.46
C GLN A 77 28.59 0.11 3.58
N PRO A 78 29.90 0.37 3.76
CA PRO A 78 30.94 -0.67 3.86
C PRO A 78 30.82 -1.52 5.13
#